data_AF-A0A3M9N4Z9-F1
#
_entry.id   AF-A0A3M9N4Z9-F1
#
_cell.length_a   1.000
_cell.length_b   1.000
_cell.length_c   1.000
_cell.angle_alpha   90.00
_cell.angle_beta   90.00
_cell.angle_gamma   90.00
#
_symmetry.space_group_name_H-M   'P 1'
#
loop_
_entity.id
_entity.type
_entity.pdbx_description
1 polymer ?
#
loop_
_entity_poly.entity_id
_entity_poly.type
_entity_poly.pdbx_seq_one_letter_code
_entity_poly.pdbx_strand_id
1 'polypeptide(L)'
;MTPLFKKLNFKGQKEIAIFNAPVEFQKELDEIMNETVVKTSPTDNTDAGFVISFVKSKKEIEDMAAFLQKKLEGDPVIWFAYPKGTSKKYKVDINRDSGWESIQKLGFETVRAVSIDDDWSALRFRFSQFVKK
;
A
#
# COMPACT_ATOMS: atom_id res chain seq x y z
N MET A 1 -6.03 -9.62 15.35
CA MET A 1 -5.04 -9.29 14.30
C MET A 1 -4.35 -10.51 13.68
N THR A 2 -4.48 -10.67 12.36
CA THR A 2 -3.79 -11.71 11.57
C THR A 2 -2.26 -11.49 11.48
N PRO A 3 -1.47 -12.51 11.10
CA PRO A 3 -0.03 -12.33 10.88
C PRO A 3 0.33 -11.35 9.75
N LEU A 4 -0.61 -11.05 8.85
CA LEU A 4 -0.36 -10.24 7.66
C LEU A 4 -0.06 -8.77 8.00
N PHE A 5 -0.88 -8.12 8.84
CA PHE A 5 -0.65 -6.71 9.19
C PHE A 5 0.66 -6.49 9.96
N LYS A 6 1.08 -7.47 10.79
CA LYS A 6 2.42 -7.47 11.38
C LYS A 6 3.51 -7.50 10.30
N LYS A 7 3.37 -8.34 9.26
CA LYS A 7 4.30 -8.38 8.12
C LYS A 7 4.31 -7.05 7.35
N LEU A 8 3.15 -6.43 7.19
CA LEU A 8 2.97 -5.11 6.57
C LEU A 8 3.43 -3.94 7.47
N ASN A 9 4.12 -4.19 8.58
CA ASN A 9 4.62 -3.12 9.45
C ASN A 9 3.53 -2.25 10.10
N PHE A 10 2.33 -2.81 10.32
CA PHE A 10 1.39 -2.22 11.27
C PHE A 10 1.97 -2.32 12.68
N LYS A 11 1.96 -1.21 13.42
CA LYS A 11 2.55 -1.06 14.75
C LYS A 11 1.55 -0.46 15.77
N GLY A 12 0.25 -0.50 15.46
CA GLY A 12 -0.78 0.14 16.30
C GLY A 12 -1.03 1.60 15.93
N GLN A 13 -0.86 1.96 14.65
CA GLN A 13 -1.38 3.24 14.15
C GLN A 13 -2.88 3.35 14.48
N LYS A 14 -3.33 4.52 14.95
CA LYS A 14 -4.73 4.74 15.38
C LYS A 14 -5.72 4.78 14.21
N GLU A 15 -5.22 5.19 13.05
CA GLU A 15 -5.93 5.26 11.80
C GLU A 15 -5.04 4.73 10.68
N ILE A 16 -5.60 3.90 9.82
CA ILE A 16 -4.95 3.37 8.63
C ILE A 16 -5.84 3.57 7.41
N ALA A 17 -5.22 3.69 6.24
CA ALA A 17 -5.92 3.77 4.96
C ALA A 17 -5.69 2.51 4.12
N ILE A 18 -6.78 1.94 3.60
CA ILE A 18 -6.77 0.75 2.76
C ILE A 18 -7.59 1.05 1.51
N PHE A 19 -6.93 1.26 0.37
CA PHE A 19 -7.60 1.67 -0.86
C PHE A 19 -7.68 0.53 -1.88
N ASN A 20 -8.81 0.46 -2.59
CA ASN A 20 -9.06 -0.46 -3.70
C ASN A 20 -8.89 -1.96 -3.36
N ALA A 21 -9.05 -2.33 -2.09
CA ALA A 21 -8.86 -3.71 -1.65
C ALA A 21 -9.76 -4.68 -2.44
N PRO A 22 -9.22 -5.81 -2.92
CA PRO A 22 -10.02 -6.81 -3.62
C PRO A 22 -10.91 -7.58 -2.64
N VAL A 23 -11.97 -8.21 -3.14
CA VAL A 23 -12.95 -8.92 -2.29
C VAL A 23 -12.32 -10.02 -1.43
N GLU A 24 -11.29 -10.70 -1.93
CA GLU A 24 -10.54 -11.70 -1.18
C GLU A 24 -9.81 -11.14 0.06
N PHE A 25 -9.54 -9.83 0.09
CA PHE A 25 -8.93 -9.15 1.23
C PHE A 25 -9.93 -8.83 2.34
N GLN A 26 -11.24 -9.06 2.14
CA GLN A 26 -12.29 -8.68 3.09
C GLN A 26 -12.05 -9.29 4.48
N LYS A 27 -11.58 -10.53 4.56
CA LYS A 27 -11.28 -11.17 5.85
C LYS A 27 -10.20 -10.43 6.63
N GLU A 28 -9.15 -9.99 5.95
CA GLU A 28 -8.05 -9.23 6.56
C GLU A 28 -8.53 -7.82 6.97
N LEU A 29 -9.41 -7.22 6.16
CA LEU A 29 -10.07 -5.95 6.46
C LEU A 29 -10.94 -6.03 7.72
N ASP A 30 -11.79 -7.06 7.84
CA ASP A 30 -12.66 -7.26 9.00
C ASP A 30 -11.86 -7.43 10.29
N GLU A 31 -10.76 -8.17 10.22
CA GLU A 31 -9.87 -8.39 11.36
C GLU A 31 -9.17 -7.12 11.84
N ILE A 32 -8.68 -6.27 10.92
CA ILE A 32 -7.95 -5.05 11.29
C ILE A 32 -8.88 -3.92 11.77
N MET A 33 -10.15 -3.91 11.31
CA MET A 33 -11.16 -2.96 11.78
C MET A 33 -11.47 -3.11 13.28
N ASN A 34 -11.18 -4.27 13.87
CA ASN A 34 -11.30 -4.48 15.33
C ASN A 34 -10.14 -3.85 16.13
N GLU A 35 -9.06 -3.44 15.48
CA GLU A 35 -7.82 -2.97 16.12
C GLU A 35 -7.56 -1.47 15.91
N THR A 36 -8.09 -0.89 14.83
CA THR A 36 -7.84 0.50 14.42
C THR A 36 -8.99 1.05 13.57
N VAL A 37 -9.07 2.38 13.45
CA VAL A 37 -9.93 3.02 12.45
C VAL A 37 -9.37 2.74 11.06
N VAL A 38 -10.24 2.31 10.14
CA VAL A 38 -9.88 2.07 8.74
C VAL A 38 -10.62 3.05 7.83
N LYS A 39 -9.87 3.73 6.97
CA LYS A 39 -10.40 4.56 5.89
C LYS A 39 -10.26 3.82 4.56
N THR A 40 -11.38 3.59 3.88
CA THR A 40 -11.38 2.90 2.57
C THR A 40 -11.50 3.85 1.38
N SER A 41 -11.69 5.14 1.63
CA SER A 41 -11.80 6.19 0.61
C SER A 41 -10.84 7.33 0.93
N PRO A 42 -10.13 7.89 -0.07
CA PRO A 42 -9.29 9.05 0.13
C PRO A 42 -10.18 10.26 0.44
N THR A 43 -10.13 10.74 1.68
CA THR A 43 -10.83 11.95 2.11
C THR A 43 -9.82 12.99 2.59
N ASP A 44 -10.23 14.26 2.63
CA ASP A 44 -9.30 15.34 2.98
C ASP A 44 -8.70 15.24 4.39
N ASN A 45 -9.35 14.50 5.30
CA ASN A 45 -8.92 14.27 6.68
C ASN A 45 -8.14 12.96 6.88
N THR A 46 -7.62 12.34 5.81
CA THR A 46 -6.85 11.10 5.94
C THR A 46 -5.45 11.41 6.48
N ASP A 47 -5.30 11.41 7.81
CA ASP A 47 -4.01 11.52 8.51
C ASP A 47 -3.51 10.12 8.92
N ALA A 48 -3.44 9.24 7.93
CA ALA A 48 -3.13 7.84 8.16
C ALA A 48 -1.61 7.62 8.15
N GLY A 49 -1.04 7.31 9.33
CA GLY A 49 0.37 6.90 9.47
C GLY A 49 0.69 5.53 8.82
N PHE A 50 -0.32 4.87 8.25
CA PHE A 50 -0.21 3.65 7.47
C PHE A 50 -1.17 3.71 6.28
N VAL A 51 -0.68 3.43 5.08
CA VAL A 51 -1.46 3.37 3.85
C VAL A 51 -1.11 2.10 3.09
N ILE A 52 -2.11 1.37 2.62
CA ILE A 52 -1.95 0.33 1.59
C ILE A 52 -2.94 0.57 0.46
N SER A 53 -2.47 0.58 -0.78
CA SER A 53 -3.32 0.69 -1.96
C SER A 53 -3.12 -0.50 -2.88
N PHE A 54 -4.22 -1.11 -3.31
CA PHE A 54 -4.21 -2.20 -4.28
C PHE A 54 -4.32 -1.60 -5.69
N VAL A 55 -3.27 -1.77 -6.48
CA VAL A 55 -3.13 -1.19 -7.81
C VAL A 55 -2.95 -2.29 -8.85
N LYS A 56 -3.54 -2.07 -10.02
CA LYS A 56 -3.53 -2.98 -11.18
C LYS A 56 -3.03 -2.30 -12.45
N SER A 57 -2.80 -0.99 -12.41
CA SER A 57 -2.32 -0.23 -13.57
C SER A 57 -1.40 0.92 -13.17
N LYS A 58 -0.60 1.39 -14.13
CA LYS A 58 0.23 2.59 -13.95
C LYS A 58 -0.62 3.83 -13.65
N LYS A 59 -1.82 3.92 -14.22
CA LYS A 59 -2.74 5.02 -13.94
C LYS A 59 -3.19 5.06 -12.48
N GLU A 60 -3.54 3.92 -11.91
CA GLU A 60 -3.89 3.85 -10.48
C GLU A 60 -2.70 4.24 -9.57
N ILE A 61 -1.47 3.91 -9.99
CA ILE A 61 -0.23 4.35 -9.31
C ILE A 61 -0.04 5.86 -9.42
N GLU A 62 -0.28 6.45 -10.60
CA GLU A 62 -0.23 7.90 -10.83
C GLU A 62 -1.27 8.65 -9.98
N ASP A 63 -2.51 8.17 -9.95
CA ASP A 63 -3.59 8.78 -9.16
C ASP A 63 -3.24 8.73 -7.65
N MET A 64 -2.66 7.60 -7.19
CA MET A 64 -2.14 7.50 -5.82
C MET A 64 -0.94 8.41 -5.57
N ALA A 65 -0.01 8.55 -6.52
CA ALA A 65 1.12 9.46 -6.38
C ALA A 65 0.64 10.91 -6.16
N ALA A 66 -0.36 11.36 -6.94
CA ALA A 66 -0.97 12.67 -6.79
C ALA A 66 -1.67 12.85 -5.42
N PHE A 67 -2.31 11.79 -4.90
CA PHE A 67 -2.89 11.80 -3.55
C PHE A 67 -1.80 11.93 -2.47
N LEU A 68 -0.75 11.11 -2.55
CA LEU A 68 0.34 11.09 -1.56
C LEU A 68 1.11 12.41 -1.53
N GLN A 69 1.32 13.08 -2.66
CA GLN A 69 1.97 14.38 -2.73
C GLN A 69 1.26 15.46 -1.89
N LYS A 70 -0.06 15.36 -1.72
CA LYS A 70 -0.88 16.36 -1.02
C LYS A 70 -1.09 16.07 0.47
N LYS A 71 -0.81 14.84 0.91
CA LYS A 71 -1.32 14.32 2.19
C LYS A 71 -0.26 13.75 3.13
N LEU A 72 1.00 13.61 2.70
CA LEU A 72 2.01 12.94 3.50
C LEU A 72 2.98 13.93 4.15
N GLU A 73 2.95 13.95 5.48
CA GLU A 73 4.01 14.51 6.32
C GLU A 73 4.71 13.38 7.10
N GLY A 74 5.98 13.56 7.45
CA GLY A 74 6.75 12.59 8.25
C GLY A 74 7.14 11.30 7.51
N ASP A 75 7.24 10.19 8.24
CA ASP A 75 7.72 8.88 7.76
C ASP A 75 6.62 7.79 7.85
N PRO A 76 5.51 7.91 7.09
CA PRO A 76 4.40 6.99 7.14
C PRO A 76 4.76 5.61 6.54
N VAL A 77 4.01 4.58 6.94
CA VAL A 77 4.14 3.24 6.38
C VAL A 77 3.30 3.14 5.11
N ILE A 78 3.94 3.16 3.93
CA ILE A 78 3.23 3.12 2.64
C ILE A 78 3.48 1.80 1.93
N TRP A 79 2.40 1.16 1.49
CA TRP A 79 2.42 -0.05 0.70
C TRP A 79 1.61 0.09 -0.59
N PHE A 80 2.14 -0.49 -1.66
CA PHE A 80 1.39 -0.74 -2.88
C PHE A 80 1.30 -2.24 -3.10
N ALA A 81 0.08 -2.76 -3.04
CA ALA A 81 -0.21 -4.13 -3.42
C ALA A 81 -0.47 -4.21 -4.92
N TYR A 82 0.15 -5.18 -5.60
CA TYR A 82 0.01 -5.41 -7.03
C TYR A 82 -0.16 -6.91 -7.27
N PRO A 83 -0.89 -7.31 -8.33
CA PRO A 83 -1.01 -8.70 -8.68
C PRO A 83 0.34 -9.29 -9.06
N LYS A 84 0.60 -10.51 -8.57
CA LYS A 84 1.77 -11.28 -8.97
C LYS A 84 1.66 -11.66 -10.44
N GLY A 85 2.80 -11.76 -11.11
CA GLY A 85 2.86 -12.30 -12.48
C GLY A 85 2.39 -13.77 -12.58
N THR A 86 2.36 -14.50 -11.46
CA THR A 86 1.84 -15.87 -11.37
C THR A 86 0.34 -15.94 -11.12
N SER A 87 -0.33 -14.80 -10.87
CA SER A 87 -1.78 -14.77 -10.68
C SER A 87 -2.49 -15.29 -11.92
N LYS A 88 -3.43 -16.22 -11.73
CA LYS A 88 -4.30 -16.69 -12.81
C LYS A 88 -5.53 -15.79 -12.98
N LYS A 89 -5.84 -14.98 -11.98
CA LYS A 89 -7.03 -14.13 -11.90
C LYS A 89 -6.80 -12.74 -12.48
N TYR A 90 -5.62 -12.19 -12.28
CA TYR A 90 -5.28 -10.83 -12.68
C TYR A 90 -4.22 -10.83 -13.77
N LYS A 91 -4.51 -10.14 -14.87
CA LYS A 91 -3.53 -9.84 -15.93
C LYS A 91 -3.30 -8.33 -15.94
N VAL A 92 -2.07 -7.93 -15.63
CA VAL A 92 -1.67 -6.53 -15.48
C VAL A 92 -0.27 -6.31 -16.02
N ASP A 93 0.03 -5.09 -16.46
CA ASP A 93 1.32 -4.70 -17.05
C ASP A 93 2.27 -4.04 -16.03
N ILE A 94 1.97 -4.18 -14.74
CA ILE A 94 2.82 -3.75 -13.62
C ILE A 94 3.35 -4.98 -12.89
N ASN A 95 4.54 -4.84 -12.28
CA ASN A 95 5.13 -5.93 -11.49
C ASN A 95 6.07 -5.33 -10.42
N ARG A 96 6.84 -6.19 -9.75
CA ARG A 96 7.77 -5.76 -8.69
C ARG A 96 8.75 -4.67 -9.15
N ASP A 97 9.20 -4.76 -10.40
CA ASP A 97 10.34 -4.00 -10.90
C ASP A 97 9.90 -2.91 -11.92
N SER A 98 8.62 -2.85 -12.32
CA SER A 98 8.13 -1.88 -13.33
C SER A 98 6.76 -1.27 -13.01
N GLY A 99 6.57 0.01 -13.37
CA GLY A 99 5.32 0.75 -13.20
C GLY A 99 5.32 1.76 -12.03
N TRP A 100 6.43 1.89 -11.31
CA TRP A 100 6.56 2.69 -10.09
C TRP A 100 7.17 4.09 -10.32
N GLU A 101 7.40 4.48 -11.57
CA GLU A 101 8.16 5.68 -11.93
C GLU A 101 7.55 6.94 -11.31
N SER A 102 6.21 7.03 -11.26
CA SER A 102 5.50 8.18 -10.69
C SER A 102 5.68 8.31 -9.18
N ILE A 103 5.79 7.18 -8.45
CA ILE A 103 6.07 7.18 -7.01
C ILE A 103 7.55 7.47 -6.76
N GLN A 104 8.45 6.91 -7.56
CA GLN A 104 9.89 7.17 -7.46
C GLN A 104 10.22 8.64 -7.70
N LYS A 105 9.55 9.31 -8.65
CA LYS A 105 9.68 10.75 -8.90
C LYS A 105 9.30 11.63 -7.70
N LEU A 106 8.50 11.12 -6.76
CA LEU A 106 8.19 11.80 -5.51
C LEU A 106 9.27 11.60 -4.42
N GLY A 107 10.39 10.96 -4.74
CA GLY A 107 11.49 10.70 -3.81
C GLY A 107 11.25 9.50 -2.90
N PHE A 108 10.42 8.55 -3.32
CA PHE A 108 10.24 7.28 -2.63
C PHE A 108 11.14 6.19 -3.21
N GLU A 109 11.63 5.34 -2.32
CA GLU A 109 12.38 4.13 -2.65
C GLU A 109 11.66 2.89 -2.11
N THR A 110 11.83 1.77 -2.81
CA THR A 110 11.34 0.47 -2.34
C THR A 110 12.28 -0.07 -1.26
N VAL A 111 11.72 -0.40 -0.09
CA VAL A 111 12.51 -0.87 1.06
C VAL A 111 12.19 -2.30 1.47
N ARG A 112 11.06 -2.85 1.00
CA ARG A 112 10.62 -4.21 1.33
C ARG A 112 9.59 -4.72 0.33
N ALA A 113 9.57 -6.03 0.10
CA ALA A 113 8.46 -6.72 -0.57
C ALA A 113 7.88 -7.79 0.36
N VAL A 114 6.56 -8.03 0.29
CA VAL A 114 5.88 -9.11 1.00
C VAL A 114 4.85 -9.79 0.09
N SER A 115 4.64 -11.09 0.29
CA SER A 115 3.49 -11.79 -0.29
C SER A 115 2.28 -11.58 0.62
N ILE A 116 1.16 -11.14 0.06
CA ILE A 116 -0.13 -11.03 0.77
C ILE A 116 -0.80 -12.40 0.77
N ASP A 117 -1.03 -12.94 -0.41
CA ASP A 117 -1.67 -14.24 -0.65
C ASP A 117 -1.09 -14.86 -1.95
N ASP A 118 -1.80 -15.77 -2.62
CA ASP A 118 -1.37 -16.41 -3.85
C ASP A 118 -1.38 -15.47 -5.07
N ASP A 119 -2.23 -14.44 -5.06
CA ASP A 119 -2.46 -13.54 -6.19
C ASP A 119 -1.78 -12.18 -6.03
N TRP A 120 -1.51 -11.73 -4.80
CA TRP A 120 -1.04 -10.38 -4.49
C TRP A 120 0.30 -10.36 -3.75
N SER A 121 1.16 -9.43 -4.19
CA SER A 121 2.36 -9.01 -3.46
C SER A 121 2.24 -7.54 -3.12
N ALA A 122 2.97 -7.06 -2.10
CA ALA A 122 3.05 -5.65 -1.79
C ALA A 122 4.50 -5.17 -1.68
N LEU A 123 4.75 -3.96 -2.18
CA LEU A 123 6.01 -3.23 -2.03
C LEU A 123 5.83 -2.09 -1.03
N ARG A 124 6.78 -2.00 -0.09
CA ARG A 124 6.86 -0.88 0.85
C ARG A 124 7.67 0.23 0.22
N PHE A 125 7.08 1.41 0.20
CA PHE A 125 7.74 2.64 -0.21
C PHE A 125 8.03 3.52 1.00
N ARG A 126 9.19 4.16 1.00
CA ARG A 126 9.61 5.09 2.04
C ARG A 126 10.37 6.25 1.41
N PHE A 127 10.19 7.47 1.90
CA PHE A 127 10.97 8.60 1.38
C PHE A 127 12.47 8.35 1.57
N SER A 128 13.26 8.60 0.54
CA SER A 128 14.71 8.37 0.52
C SER A 128 15.41 9.02 1.71
N GLN A 129 14.95 10.21 2.15
CA GLN A 129 15.52 10.93 3.30
C GLN A 129 15.40 10.17 4.64
N PHE A 130 14.44 9.26 4.77
CA PHE A 130 14.27 8.45 5.97
C PHE A 130 14.95 7.08 5.85
N VAL A 131 15.38 6.67 4.64
CA VAL A 131 16.11 5.43 4.41
C VAL A 131 17.55 5.58 4.93
N LYS A 132 17.91 4.80 5.95
CA LYS A 132 19.30 4.75 6.43
C LYS A 132 20.12 3.95 5.43
N LYS A 133 21.18 4.55 4.90
CA LYS A 133 22.19 3.89 4.06
C LYS A 133 23.21 3.15 4.91
#